data_AF-A0A6B2JS91-F1
#
_entry.id   AF-A0A6B2JS91-F1
#
_cell.length_a   1.000
_cell.length_b   1.000
_cell.length_c   1.000
_cell.angle_alpha   90.00
_cell.angle_beta   90.00
_cell.angle_gamma   90.00
#
_symmetry.space_group_name_H-M   'P 1'
#
loop_
_entity.id
_entity.type
_entity.pdbx_description
1 polymer ?
#
loop_
_entity_poly.entity_id
_entity_poly.type
_entity_poly.pdbx_seq_one_letter_code
_entity_poly.pdbx_strand_id
1 'polypeptide(L)'
;MSGLQSRLETAPPESSISPISALRSAAGWLASGPAARADEFLDSLTEPELRALPWLFEFWAMEHQAEEATARSALQVLMLAHGFDAVERDGALAFISRTGTGGVTLDPVSFVVDPEAEATREDTRAAEAEKVGRVRLSYIEGEGDYQPGAAEAVFADDPSLMVSESEVPLALTRGEARNMAERWLAEARLTRESVSFALPPSAGALAPGDIVRLGERRFRLDRLEDVGFLRAEAVRVEPESYLGQEAADELPGSAPVVAPVPVEAIVMDLPLLTGAEIPHAPHVAATARPWPGDVAVYAANDGKSFGAPLMLPKAATVGQLLSPLAEGEPARWDRGPALRVKLVSGSLLSVTEEALLQGANLAAIGNGSGGDWEVIQLRDAELVGPRTWDLSLRLRGQAGSAVQVWDEGALFVLLNGRARQMDLLQDLWGLPRTYRWGPASQPLGHASYRETDVSVFGVGLRPYAPCHLRAGPEAGGTAFTWLRRTRIEGDGWEQEEVPLGEAYERYRLRVRLLSGGDPVRVVEVTEPAWTYPAAAQAEDGAAAGYQLEVQQRSDRWGWGAVAKLRMP
;
A
#
# COMPACT_ATOMS: atom_id res chain seq x y z
N MET A 1 20.64 37.58 -47.63
CA MET A 1 21.76 36.71 -47.22
C MET A 1 22.55 37.45 -46.17
N SER A 2 22.89 36.95 -45.01
CA SER A 2 22.65 35.68 -44.33
C SER A 2 23.27 35.99 -42.96
N GLY A 3 22.55 35.93 -41.84
CA GLY A 3 21.80 34.76 -41.42
C GLY A 3 22.70 34.00 -40.45
N LEU A 4 22.29 34.02 -39.18
CA LEU A 4 22.72 33.13 -38.09
C LEU A 4 24.04 33.45 -37.37
N GLN A 5 24.21 34.68 -36.84
CA GLN A 5 25.28 34.94 -35.85
C GLN A 5 24.98 35.97 -34.74
N SER A 6 23.71 36.33 -34.47
CA SER A 6 23.40 37.24 -33.33
C SER A 6 22.20 36.85 -32.47
N ARG A 7 21.94 35.54 -32.32
CA ARG A 7 20.95 35.04 -31.36
C ARG A 7 21.43 33.76 -30.68
N LEU A 8 22.44 33.86 -29.82
CA LEU A 8 22.85 32.73 -28.96
C LEU A 8 23.58 33.15 -27.68
N GLU A 9 23.34 34.36 -27.16
CA GLU A 9 23.77 34.71 -25.80
C GLU A 9 22.60 35.30 -25.03
N THR A 10 22.49 34.85 -23.77
CA THR A 10 21.47 35.12 -22.75
C THR A 10 20.12 34.38 -22.87
N ALA A 11 20.13 33.09 -22.54
CA ALA A 11 19.00 32.41 -21.89
C ALA A 11 19.40 32.03 -20.45
N PRO A 12 18.52 32.17 -19.44
CA PRO A 12 18.80 31.80 -18.05
C PRO A 12 18.86 30.27 -17.88
N PRO A 13 19.45 29.73 -16.80
CA PRO A 13 19.50 28.29 -16.58
C PRO A 13 18.07 27.77 -16.42
N GLU A 14 17.63 26.90 -17.33
CA GLU A 14 16.41 26.11 -17.13
C GLU A 14 16.65 25.17 -15.96
N SER A 15 16.12 25.54 -14.80
CA SER A 15 15.87 24.63 -13.70
C SER A 15 14.84 23.61 -14.16
N SER A 16 15.31 22.42 -14.53
CA SER A 16 14.45 21.25 -14.70
C SER A 16 13.59 21.07 -13.45
N ILE A 17 12.26 21.00 -13.64
CA ILE A 17 11.25 20.87 -12.58
C ILE A 17 10.81 19.41 -12.39
N SER A 18 11.50 18.45 -13.03
CA SER A 18 11.35 17.04 -12.71
C SER A 18 12.02 16.76 -11.37
N PRO A 19 11.38 16.05 -10.41
CA PRO A 19 12.10 15.53 -9.26
C PRO A 19 13.28 14.71 -9.79
N ILE A 20 14.45 14.89 -9.19
CA ILE A 20 15.65 14.09 -9.49
C ILE A 20 15.30 12.65 -9.12
N SER A 21 14.80 11.91 -10.10
CA SER A 21 14.79 10.47 -10.11
C SER A 21 16.24 10.02 -9.90
N ALA A 22 16.47 9.16 -8.90
CA ALA A 22 17.76 8.56 -8.62
C ALA A 22 18.28 7.65 -9.78
N LEU A 23 17.49 7.50 -10.85
CA LEU A 23 17.88 6.84 -12.09
C LEU A 23 18.35 7.88 -13.11
N ARG A 24 19.64 7.90 -13.40
CA ARG A 24 20.22 8.65 -14.54
C ARG A 24 20.51 7.67 -15.67
N SER A 25 19.95 7.93 -16.86
CA SER A 25 20.42 7.28 -18.09
C SER A 25 21.87 7.69 -18.33
N ALA A 26 22.79 6.74 -18.59
CA ALA A 26 24.17 7.06 -18.95
C ALA A 26 24.26 7.90 -20.22
N ALA A 27 23.35 7.67 -21.19
CA ALA A 27 23.20 8.51 -22.38
C ALA A 27 22.73 9.93 -22.04
N GLY A 28 21.76 10.05 -21.11
CA GLY A 28 21.30 11.34 -20.61
C GLY A 28 22.37 12.10 -19.80
N TRP A 29 23.18 11.37 -19.02
CA TRP A 29 24.30 11.92 -18.24
C TRP A 29 25.44 12.42 -19.14
N LEU A 30 25.80 11.67 -20.19
CA LEU A 30 26.79 12.09 -21.18
C LEU A 30 26.29 13.27 -22.03
N ALA A 31 25.02 13.27 -22.44
CA ALA A 31 24.44 14.33 -23.27
C ALA A 31 24.17 15.64 -22.51
N SER A 32 24.01 15.59 -21.19
CA SER A 32 23.78 16.77 -20.32
C SER A 32 25.02 17.27 -19.59
N GLY A 33 26.17 16.58 -19.74
CA GLY A 33 27.44 16.97 -19.15
C GLY A 33 28.16 18.10 -19.92
N PRO A 34 29.10 18.83 -19.30
CA PRO A 34 29.97 19.77 -20.01
C PRO A 34 30.79 19.06 -21.09
N ALA A 35 31.09 19.74 -22.21
CA ALA A 35 31.84 19.16 -23.33
C ALA A 35 33.13 18.45 -22.91
N ALA A 36 33.88 19.03 -21.95
CA ALA A 36 35.10 18.43 -21.40
C ALA A 36 34.89 17.04 -20.77
N ARG A 37 33.68 16.74 -20.27
CA ARG A 37 33.34 15.44 -19.67
C ARG A 37 32.94 14.40 -20.73
N ALA A 38 32.36 14.86 -21.84
CA ALA A 38 32.14 14.00 -23.01
C ALA A 38 33.47 13.64 -23.67
N ASP A 39 34.38 14.62 -23.77
CA ASP A 39 35.73 14.42 -24.31
C ASP A 39 36.54 13.46 -23.43
N GLU A 40 36.55 13.64 -22.10
CA GLU A 40 37.24 12.73 -21.17
C GLU A 40 36.70 11.29 -21.22
N PHE A 41 35.38 11.12 -21.40
CA PHE A 41 34.78 9.80 -21.60
C PHE A 41 35.19 9.19 -22.94
N LEU A 42 35.10 9.94 -24.05
CA LEU A 42 35.48 9.45 -25.37
C LEU A 42 36.97 9.13 -25.48
N ASP A 43 37.83 9.92 -24.84
CA ASP A 43 39.27 9.71 -24.79
C ASP A 43 39.67 8.52 -23.90
N SER A 44 38.79 8.10 -22.98
CA SER A 44 38.97 6.90 -22.17
C SER A 44 38.64 5.60 -22.91
N LEU A 45 37.94 5.68 -24.05
CA LEU A 45 37.52 4.52 -24.83
C LEU A 45 38.59 4.13 -25.85
N THR A 46 38.91 2.85 -25.88
CA THR A 46 39.73 2.23 -26.91
C THR A 46 38.96 2.14 -28.24
N GLU A 47 39.67 2.04 -29.36
CA GLU A 47 39.07 1.92 -30.69
C GLU A 47 38.04 0.78 -30.85
N PRO A 48 38.20 -0.39 -30.18
CA PRO A 48 37.17 -1.42 -30.09
C PRO A 48 35.92 -1.00 -29.31
N GLU A 49 36.08 -0.27 -28.20
CA GLU A 49 34.97 0.22 -27.36
C GLU A 49 34.16 1.30 -28.09
N LEU A 50 34.83 2.14 -28.90
CA LEU A 50 34.17 3.09 -29.81
C LEU A 50 33.30 2.39 -30.86
N ARG A 51 33.67 1.19 -31.33
CA ARG A 51 32.86 0.43 -32.30
C ARG A 51 31.67 -0.30 -31.64
N ALA A 52 31.71 -0.47 -30.31
CA ALA A 52 30.63 -1.06 -29.53
C ALA A 52 29.54 -0.04 -29.10
N LEU A 53 29.76 1.26 -29.32
CA LEU A 53 28.84 2.34 -28.97
C LEU A 53 27.36 2.11 -29.36
N PRO A 54 27.00 1.51 -30.52
CA PRO A 54 25.60 1.27 -30.87
C PRO A 54 24.87 0.28 -29.94
N TRP A 55 25.62 -0.51 -29.16
CA TRP A 55 25.11 -1.59 -28.31
C TRP A 55 25.24 -1.28 -26.81
N LEU A 56 25.82 -0.12 -26.45
CA LEU A 56 26.21 0.23 -25.09
C LEU A 56 25.19 1.09 -24.34
N PHE A 57 24.12 1.55 -25.01
CA PHE A 57 23.22 2.57 -24.48
C PHE A 57 21.78 2.13 -24.38
N GLU A 58 21.50 1.14 -23.54
CA GLU A 58 20.26 1.07 -22.74
C GLU A 58 20.56 0.33 -21.42
N PHE A 59 21.33 0.94 -20.52
CA PHE A 59 21.40 0.48 -19.13
C PHE A 59 21.13 1.63 -18.15
N TRP A 60 20.47 1.29 -17.06
CA TRP A 60 20.10 2.18 -15.98
C TRP A 60 20.82 1.70 -14.72
N ALA A 61 21.68 2.52 -14.14
CA ALA A 61 22.38 2.21 -12.89
C ALA A 61 21.92 3.15 -11.77
N MET A 62 21.74 2.60 -10.57
CA MET A 62 21.56 3.40 -9.35
C MET A 62 22.86 4.11 -8.99
N GLU A 63 22.80 5.27 -8.33
CA GLU A 63 23.97 6.11 -7.97
C GLU A 63 25.05 5.35 -7.16
N HIS A 64 24.67 4.34 -6.37
CA HIS A 64 25.59 3.50 -5.59
C HIS A 64 26.17 2.29 -6.36
N GLN A 65 25.67 1.99 -7.57
CA GLN A 65 26.19 0.91 -8.42
C GLN A 65 27.24 1.40 -9.43
N ALA A 66 27.39 2.72 -9.59
CA ALA A 66 28.29 3.34 -10.54
C ALA A 66 29.74 3.48 -10.04
N GLU A 67 29.99 3.42 -8.73
CA GLU A 67 31.31 3.80 -8.18
C GLU A 67 32.39 2.70 -8.25
N GLU A 68 32.09 1.44 -8.61
CA GLU A 68 33.11 0.36 -8.62
C GLU A 68 33.03 -0.67 -9.77
N ALA A 69 32.24 -0.45 -10.83
CA ALA A 69 32.14 -1.40 -11.94
C ALA A 69 33.21 -1.15 -13.03
N THR A 70 34.07 -2.14 -13.28
CA THR A 70 34.98 -2.11 -14.44
C THR A 70 34.21 -2.24 -15.76
N ALA A 71 34.77 -1.75 -16.88
CA ALA A 71 34.18 -1.95 -18.21
C ALA A 71 33.92 -3.44 -18.51
N ARG A 72 34.82 -4.32 -18.04
CA ARG A 72 34.67 -5.77 -18.14
C ARG A 72 33.44 -6.29 -17.39
N SER A 73 33.18 -5.83 -16.17
CA SER A 73 32.02 -6.30 -15.39
C SER A 73 30.70 -5.81 -15.98
N ALA A 74 30.65 -4.59 -16.53
CA ALA A 74 29.47 -4.10 -17.24
C ALA A 74 29.20 -4.92 -18.51
N LEU A 75 30.24 -5.21 -19.29
CA LEU A 75 30.15 -6.04 -20.49
C LEU A 75 29.74 -7.48 -20.17
N GLN A 76 30.21 -8.04 -19.05
CA GLN A 76 29.87 -9.39 -18.62
C GLN A 76 28.37 -9.57 -18.35
N VAL A 77 27.70 -8.54 -17.79
CA VAL A 77 26.24 -8.54 -17.62
C VAL A 77 25.54 -8.64 -18.97
N LEU A 78 25.97 -7.85 -19.96
CA LEU A 78 25.40 -7.88 -21.31
C LEU A 78 25.67 -9.21 -22.03
N MET A 79 26.88 -9.76 -21.88
CA MET A 79 27.24 -11.07 -22.43
C MET A 79 26.33 -12.18 -21.89
N LEU A 80 26.01 -12.12 -20.58
CA LEU A 80 25.13 -13.09 -19.92
C LEU A 80 23.67 -12.87 -20.32
N ALA A 81 23.21 -11.62 -20.40
CA ALA A 81 21.83 -11.24 -20.74
C ALA A 81 21.48 -11.48 -22.22
N HIS A 82 22.43 -11.28 -23.14
CA HIS A 82 22.19 -11.43 -24.59
C HIS A 82 22.83 -12.68 -25.20
N GLY A 83 23.67 -13.40 -24.46
CA GLY A 83 24.25 -14.67 -24.91
C GLY A 83 25.24 -14.47 -26.06
N PHE A 84 26.26 -13.63 -25.87
CA PHE A 84 27.36 -13.46 -26.83
C PHE A 84 28.71 -13.62 -26.14
N ASP A 85 29.71 -14.01 -26.92
CA ASP A 85 31.08 -14.19 -26.48
C ASP A 85 31.96 -13.03 -26.98
N ALA A 86 32.97 -12.68 -26.17
CA ALA A 86 34.01 -11.73 -26.53
C ALA A 86 35.32 -12.52 -26.68
N VAL A 87 35.79 -12.68 -27.91
CA VAL A 87 36.95 -13.52 -28.24
C VAL A 87 38.00 -12.72 -28.99
N GLU A 88 39.27 -13.04 -28.78
CA GLU A 88 40.37 -12.46 -29.55
C GLU A 88 40.55 -13.25 -30.86
N ARG A 89 40.62 -12.54 -31.99
CA ARG A 89 40.88 -13.07 -33.34
C ARG A 89 41.77 -12.11 -34.10
N ASP A 90 42.91 -12.60 -34.58
CA ASP A 90 43.85 -11.84 -35.41
C ASP A 90 44.29 -10.48 -34.82
N GLY A 91 44.46 -10.41 -33.49
CA GLY A 91 44.83 -9.19 -32.77
C GLY A 91 43.66 -8.25 -32.46
N ALA A 92 42.42 -8.65 -32.75
CA ALA A 92 41.22 -7.85 -32.51
C ALA A 92 40.20 -8.58 -31.62
N LEU A 93 39.49 -7.83 -30.78
CA LEU A 93 38.37 -8.36 -30.02
C LEU A 93 37.12 -8.45 -30.91
N ALA A 94 36.57 -9.65 -31.06
CA ALA A 94 35.36 -9.94 -31.81
C ALA A 94 34.22 -10.34 -30.85
N PHE A 95 33.03 -9.77 -31.08
CA PHE A 95 31.80 -10.09 -30.36
C PHE A 95 30.92 -11.00 -31.21
N ILE A 96 30.65 -12.20 -30.72
CA ILE A 96 29.99 -13.25 -31.49
C ILE A 96 28.75 -13.73 -30.72
N SER A 97 27.56 -13.52 -31.28
CA SER A 97 26.33 -14.09 -30.71
C SER A 97 26.39 -15.60 -30.71
N ARG A 98 25.97 -16.20 -29.59
CA ARG A 98 25.77 -17.64 -29.49
C ARG A 98 24.49 -18.00 -30.20
N THR A 99 24.61 -18.77 -31.27
CA THR A 99 23.45 -19.28 -32.01
C THR A 99 23.28 -20.78 -31.84
N GLY A 100 24.33 -21.49 -31.40
CA GLY A 100 24.37 -22.95 -31.39
C GLY A 100 24.34 -23.60 -32.78
N THR A 101 24.29 -22.81 -33.86
CA THR A 101 24.13 -23.26 -35.25
C THR A 101 25.47 -23.31 -36.01
N GLY A 102 25.51 -24.12 -37.07
CA GLY A 102 26.72 -24.31 -37.88
C GLY A 102 27.72 -25.29 -37.25
N GLY A 103 29.00 -25.01 -37.49
CA GLY A 103 30.14 -25.71 -36.92
C GLY A 103 30.88 -26.65 -37.87
N VAL A 104 32.18 -26.83 -37.59
CA VAL A 104 33.09 -27.68 -38.38
C VAL A 104 32.94 -29.12 -37.92
N THR A 105 32.68 -30.05 -38.85
CA THR A 105 32.68 -31.49 -38.53
C THR A 105 34.10 -31.98 -38.35
N LEU A 106 34.39 -32.51 -37.17
CA LEU A 106 35.68 -33.11 -36.85
C LEU A 106 35.53 -34.63 -36.80
N ASP A 107 36.43 -35.33 -37.49
CA ASP A 107 36.54 -36.78 -37.40
C ASP A 107 37.48 -37.12 -36.23
N PRO A 108 37.05 -37.89 -35.22
CA PRO A 108 37.92 -38.33 -34.13
C PRO A 108 39.20 -39.04 -34.59
N VAL A 109 39.23 -39.62 -35.80
CA VAL A 109 40.45 -40.22 -36.38
C VAL A 109 41.53 -39.17 -36.65
N SER A 110 41.17 -37.90 -36.80
CA SER A 110 42.11 -36.80 -37.03
C SER A 110 42.73 -36.23 -35.74
N PHE A 111 42.31 -36.72 -34.57
CA PHE A 111 42.81 -36.22 -33.29
C PHE A 111 44.26 -36.65 -33.03
N VAL A 112 44.99 -35.77 -32.37
CA VAL A 112 46.39 -36.00 -31.99
C VAL A 112 46.44 -36.78 -30.68
N VAL A 113 47.41 -37.69 -30.56
CA VAL A 113 47.70 -38.35 -29.28
C VAL A 113 48.51 -37.37 -28.44
N ASP A 114 47.87 -36.81 -27.43
CA ASP A 114 48.51 -35.99 -26.41
C ASP A 114 49.17 -36.91 -25.36
N PRO A 115 50.51 -36.87 -25.19
CA PRO A 115 51.20 -37.74 -24.23
C PRO A 115 50.86 -37.46 -22.76
N GLU A 116 50.27 -36.29 -22.46
CA GLU A 116 49.81 -35.93 -21.11
C GLU A 116 48.35 -36.32 -20.85
N ALA A 117 47.58 -36.68 -21.89
CA ALA A 117 46.18 -37.08 -21.77
C ALA A 117 46.04 -38.61 -21.61
N GLU A 118 45.00 -39.06 -20.91
CA GLU A 118 44.74 -40.49 -20.76
C GLU A 118 44.08 -41.10 -22.02
N ALA A 119 43.43 -40.27 -22.83
CA ALA A 119 42.78 -40.66 -24.07
C ALA A 119 42.91 -39.57 -25.15
N THR A 120 42.68 -39.94 -26.42
CA THR A 120 42.61 -38.98 -27.55
C THR A 120 41.37 -38.09 -27.50
N ARG A 121 40.38 -38.47 -26.70
CA ARG A 121 39.18 -37.70 -26.37
C ARG A 121 38.69 -38.12 -24.98
N GLU A 122 38.37 -37.15 -24.14
CA GLU A 122 37.77 -37.37 -22.83
C GLU A 122 36.41 -36.66 -22.78
N ASP A 123 35.35 -37.41 -22.50
CA ASP A 123 34.01 -36.89 -22.31
C ASP A 123 33.73 -36.79 -20.81
N THR A 124 33.47 -35.58 -20.31
CA THR A 124 33.14 -35.32 -18.91
C THR A 124 31.67 -34.99 -18.76
N ARG A 125 31.04 -35.55 -17.72
CA ARG A 125 29.66 -35.22 -17.34
C ARG A 125 29.58 -34.86 -15.86
N ALA A 126 29.20 -33.61 -15.56
CA ALA A 126 29.05 -33.12 -14.19
C ALA A 126 27.99 -33.90 -13.40
N ALA A 127 28.12 -33.97 -12.07
CA ALA A 127 27.27 -34.78 -11.19
C ALA A 127 25.78 -34.39 -11.27
N GLU A 128 24.89 -35.36 -11.01
CA GLU A 128 23.44 -35.12 -11.02
C GLU A 128 22.98 -34.21 -9.86
N ALA A 129 23.76 -34.13 -8.78
CA ALA A 129 23.49 -33.27 -7.62
C ALA A 129 23.72 -31.77 -7.89
N GLU A 130 24.45 -31.42 -8.96
CA GLU A 130 24.76 -30.05 -9.37
C GLU A 130 23.80 -29.52 -10.45
N LYS A 131 22.71 -30.25 -10.72
CA LYS A 131 21.71 -29.81 -11.69
C LYS A 131 20.95 -28.57 -11.20
N VAL A 132 20.91 -27.55 -12.03
CA VAL A 132 19.99 -26.43 -11.86
C VAL A 132 18.57 -26.86 -12.25
N GLY A 133 17.70 -27.01 -11.26
CA GLY A 133 16.26 -27.27 -11.44
C GLY A 133 15.46 -26.01 -11.77
N ARG A 134 15.99 -24.86 -11.33
CA ARG A 134 15.31 -23.58 -11.37
C ARG A 134 16.28 -22.42 -11.54
N VAL A 135 15.94 -21.48 -12.42
CA VAL A 135 16.62 -20.19 -12.57
C VAL A 135 15.64 -19.08 -12.20
N ARG A 136 16.08 -18.15 -11.35
CA ARG A 136 15.37 -16.92 -11.02
C ARG A 136 16.22 -15.72 -11.40
N LEU A 137 15.59 -14.80 -12.13
CA LEU A 137 16.19 -13.57 -12.61
C LEU A 137 15.47 -12.36 -12.00
N SER A 138 16.20 -11.47 -11.34
CA SER A 138 15.71 -10.16 -10.93
C SER A 138 16.13 -9.09 -11.93
N TYR A 139 15.21 -8.19 -12.30
CA TYR A 139 15.40 -7.16 -13.33
C TYR A 139 14.55 -5.91 -13.03
N ILE A 140 14.63 -4.87 -13.87
CA ILE A 140 13.77 -3.67 -13.79
C ILE A 140 12.71 -3.75 -14.89
N GLU A 141 11.42 -3.60 -14.56
CA GLU A 141 10.35 -3.63 -15.57
C GLU A 141 10.34 -2.36 -16.43
N GLY A 142 10.78 -2.46 -17.69
CA GLY A 142 11.01 -1.31 -18.56
C GLY A 142 9.75 -0.63 -19.13
N GLU A 143 8.63 -1.34 -19.21
CA GLU A 143 7.39 -0.80 -19.79
C GLU A 143 6.42 -0.20 -18.75
N GLY A 144 6.73 -0.34 -17.45
CA GLY A 144 5.91 0.16 -16.34
C GLY A 144 6.54 1.36 -15.61
N ASP A 145 6.27 1.48 -14.30
CA ASP A 145 6.85 2.49 -13.43
C ASP A 145 8.28 2.12 -12.95
N TYR A 146 9.06 1.41 -13.79
CA TYR A 146 10.44 0.96 -13.51
C TYR A 146 10.61 0.25 -12.15
N GLN A 147 9.63 -0.59 -11.79
CA GLN A 147 9.69 -1.35 -10.53
C GLN A 147 10.55 -2.61 -10.67
N PRO A 148 11.13 -3.12 -9.57
CA PRO A 148 11.80 -4.43 -9.58
C PRO A 148 10.85 -5.55 -10.01
N GLY A 149 11.26 -6.34 -10.99
CA GLY A 149 10.57 -7.53 -11.49
C GLY A 149 11.37 -8.80 -11.22
N ALA A 150 10.68 -9.95 -11.27
CA ALA A 150 11.32 -11.26 -11.19
C ALA A 150 10.72 -12.23 -12.22
N ALA A 151 11.59 -12.91 -12.97
CA ALA A 151 11.22 -13.98 -13.89
C ALA A 151 11.79 -15.31 -13.38
N GLU A 152 11.03 -16.39 -13.52
CA GLU A 152 11.42 -17.73 -13.06
C GLU A 152 11.21 -18.75 -14.19
N ALA A 153 12.19 -19.63 -14.38
CA ALA A 153 12.09 -20.79 -15.25
C ALA A 153 12.32 -22.07 -14.43
N VAL A 154 11.44 -23.05 -14.60
CA VAL A 154 11.46 -24.33 -13.87
C VAL A 154 11.37 -25.49 -14.86
N PHE A 155 12.19 -26.52 -14.66
CA PHE A 155 12.11 -27.73 -15.46
C PHE A 155 10.99 -28.65 -14.93
N ALA A 156 10.07 -29.08 -15.80
CA ALA A 156 8.79 -29.69 -15.42
C ALA A 156 8.90 -31.02 -14.61
N ASP A 157 10.03 -31.72 -14.70
CA ASP A 157 10.22 -33.05 -14.10
C ASP A 157 11.41 -33.13 -13.12
N ASP A 158 11.90 -32.00 -12.59
CA ASP A 158 13.05 -32.00 -11.68
C ASP A 158 12.65 -31.79 -10.21
N PRO A 159 12.87 -32.77 -9.31
CA PRO A 159 12.61 -32.63 -7.88
C PRO A 159 13.70 -31.83 -7.13
N SER A 160 14.76 -31.36 -7.82
CA SER A 160 15.84 -30.61 -7.19
C SER A 160 15.36 -29.26 -6.65
N LEU A 161 15.81 -28.96 -5.42
CA LEU A 161 15.58 -27.69 -4.74
C LEU A 161 16.64 -26.63 -5.08
N MET A 162 17.57 -26.94 -5.99
CA MET A 162 18.68 -26.06 -6.32
C MET A 162 18.20 -24.92 -7.22
N VAL A 163 18.21 -23.71 -6.66
CA VAL A 163 17.82 -22.47 -7.33
C VAL A 163 19.07 -21.67 -7.65
N SER A 164 19.26 -21.33 -8.92
CA SER A 164 20.25 -20.34 -9.34
C SER A 164 19.54 -18.98 -9.38
N GLU A 165 19.93 -18.08 -8.47
CA GLU A 165 19.41 -16.72 -8.42
C GLU A 165 20.45 -15.76 -8.98
N SER A 166 20.02 -14.85 -9.84
CA SER A 166 20.91 -13.85 -10.45
C SER A 166 20.15 -12.54 -10.65
N GLU A 167 20.86 -11.44 -10.40
CA GLU A 167 20.35 -10.09 -10.59
C GLU A 167 20.98 -9.50 -11.85
N VAL A 168 20.14 -8.97 -12.73
CA VAL A 168 20.56 -8.28 -13.94
C VAL A 168 20.09 -6.84 -13.85
N PRO A 169 21.00 -5.85 -13.73
CA PRO A 169 20.67 -4.43 -13.65
C PRO A 169 20.29 -3.87 -15.04
N LEU A 170 19.32 -4.50 -15.71
CA LEU A 170 18.79 -4.08 -17.00
C LEU A 170 17.28 -3.83 -16.89
N ALA A 171 16.82 -2.83 -17.64
CA ALA A 171 15.39 -2.63 -17.87
C ALA A 171 14.96 -3.58 -18.99
N LEU A 172 14.02 -4.49 -18.71
CA LEU A 172 13.57 -5.52 -19.63
C LEU A 172 12.04 -5.57 -19.66
N THR A 173 11.47 -6.08 -20.76
CA THR A 173 10.08 -6.53 -20.76
C THR A 173 9.93 -7.83 -19.96
N ARG A 174 8.70 -8.18 -19.58
CA ARG A 174 8.42 -9.46 -18.91
C ARG A 174 8.79 -10.65 -19.81
N GLY A 175 8.48 -10.56 -21.11
CA GLY A 175 8.83 -11.57 -22.10
C GLY A 175 10.33 -11.73 -22.25
N GLU A 176 11.09 -10.64 -22.32
CA GLU A 176 12.56 -10.67 -22.38
C GLU A 176 13.17 -11.33 -21.14
N ALA A 177 12.74 -10.95 -19.93
CA ALA A 177 13.24 -11.53 -18.69
C ALA A 177 12.91 -13.04 -18.60
N ARG A 178 11.72 -13.44 -19.04
CA ARG A 178 11.32 -14.86 -19.08
C ARG A 178 12.16 -15.66 -20.08
N ASN A 179 12.31 -15.18 -21.32
CA ASN A 179 13.12 -15.82 -22.34
C ASN A 179 14.58 -15.99 -21.88
N MET A 180 15.10 -15.01 -21.16
CA MET A 180 16.43 -15.08 -20.55
C MET A 180 16.55 -16.17 -19.49
N ALA A 181 15.59 -16.24 -18.55
CA ALA A 181 15.57 -17.27 -17.52
C ALA A 181 15.46 -18.69 -18.11
N GLU A 182 14.63 -18.86 -19.14
CA GLU A 182 14.48 -20.14 -19.85
C GLU A 182 15.77 -20.54 -20.59
N ARG A 183 16.42 -19.61 -21.31
CA ARG A 183 17.72 -19.87 -21.96
C ARG A 183 18.76 -20.29 -20.93
N TRP A 184 18.91 -19.56 -19.83
CA TRP A 184 19.91 -19.89 -18.81
C TRP A 184 19.67 -21.25 -18.17
N LEU A 185 18.40 -21.62 -17.93
CA LEU A 185 18.06 -22.96 -17.44
C LEU A 185 18.47 -24.05 -18.45
N ALA A 186 18.26 -23.82 -19.74
CA ALA A 186 18.69 -24.73 -20.81
C ALA A 186 20.22 -24.81 -20.91
N GLU A 187 20.92 -23.68 -20.95
CA GLU A 187 22.39 -23.61 -21.01
C GLU A 187 23.04 -24.32 -19.82
N ALA A 188 22.59 -24.03 -18.59
CA ALA A 188 23.12 -24.64 -17.37
C ALA A 188 22.96 -26.18 -17.33
N ARG A 189 21.98 -26.71 -18.06
CA ARG A 189 21.80 -28.17 -18.20
C ARG A 189 22.68 -28.77 -19.28
N LEU A 190 22.90 -28.05 -20.38
CA LEU A 190 23.71 -28.50 -21.51
C LEU A 190 25.20 -28.47 -21.19
N THR A 191 25.70 -27.42 -20.53
CA THR A 191 27.12 -27.26 -20.20
C THR A 191 27.65 -28.30 -19.22
N ARG A 192 26.79 -29.17 -18.67
CA ARG A 192 27.19 -30.34 -17.88
C ARG A 192 28.00 -31.36 -18.67
N GLU A 193 27.84 -31.40 -19.99
CA GLU A 193 28.64 -32.24 -20.88
C GLU A 193 29.75 -31.40 -21.50
N SER A 194 30.99 -31.71 -21.17
CA SER A 194 32.19 -31.13 -21.78
C SER A 194 33.06 -32.22 -22.38
N VAL A 195 33.89 -31.82 -23.35
CA VAL A 195 34.84 -32.70 -24.02
C VAL A 195 36.20 -32.03 -24.08
N SER A 196 37.26 -32.81 -23.85
CA SER A 196 38.63 -32.40 -24.14
C SER A 196 39.23 -33.32 -25.21
N PHE A 197 39.99 -32.74 -26.14
CA PHE A 197 40.68 -33.47 -27.20
C PHE A 197 41.81 -32.61 -27.78
N ALA A 198 42.73 -33.24 -28.51
CA ALA A 198 43.85 -32.55 -29.16
C ALA A 198 43.70 -32.56 -30.70
N LEU A 199 43.92 -31.41 -31.33
CA LEU A 199 43.80 -31.20 -32.76
C LEU A 199 45.16 -30.96 -33.42
N PRO A 200 45.33 -31.37 -34.70
CA PRO A 200 46.56 -31.14 -35.44
C PRO A 200 46.73 -29.65 -35.76
N PRO A 201 47.98 -29.16 -35.98
CA PRO A 201 48.23 -27.77 -36.39
C PRO A 201 47.48 -27.32 -37.65
N SER A 202 47.11 -28.26 -38.54
CA SER A 202 46.28 -27.96 -39.71
C SER A 202 44.87 -27.47 -39.37
N ALA A 203 44.42 -27.64 -38.12
CA ALA A 203 43.16 -27.12 -37.61
C ALA A 203 43.28 -25.69 -37.02
N GLY A 204 44.41 -25.01 -37.22
CA GLY A 204 44.67 -23.66 -36.69
C GLY A 204 43.75 -22.53 -37.16
N ALA A 205 42.78 -22.81 -38.01
CA ALA A 205 41.70 -21.88 -38.34
C ALA A 205 40.59 -21.84 -37.26
N LEU A 206 40.54 -22.82 -36.35
CA LEU A 206 39.59 -22.86 -35.24
C LEU A 206 40.03 -21.91 -34.13
N ALA A 207 39.07 -21.18 -33.58
CA ALA A 207 39.27 -20.24 -32.47
C ALA A 207 38.27 -20.51 -31.34
N PRO A 208 38.52 -20.00 -30.12
CA PRO A 208 37.50 -19.97 -29.07
C PRO A 208 36.20 -19.33 -29.58
N GLY A 209 35.07 -19.85 -29.11
CA GLY A 209 33.73 -19.50 -29.56
C GLY A 209 33.25 -20.26 -30.81
N ASP A 210 34.14 -20.92 -31.57
CA ASP A 210 33.71 -21.73 -32.72
C ASP A 210 32.96 -22.98 -32.27
N ILE A 211 32.01 -23.40 -33.10
CA ILE A 211 31.25 -24.64 -32.88
C ILE A 211 31.90 -25.77 -33.68
N VAL A 212 32.05 -26.92 -33.06
CA VAL A 212 32.51 -28.16 -33.68
C VAL A 212 31.46 -29.25 -33.56
N ARG A 213 31.40 -30.13 -34.54
CA ARG A 213 30.49 -31.28 -34.55
C ARG A 213 31.27 -32.55 -34.34
N LEU A 214 30.92 -33.29 -33.28
CA LEU A 214 31.46 -34.60 -32.96
C LEU A 214 30.31 -35.62 -33.03
N GLY A 215 30.20 -36.28 -34.18
CA GLY A 215 29.02 -37.08 -34.53
C GLY A 215 27.78 -36.20 -34.71
N GLU A 216 26.71 -36.52 -33.99
CA GLU A 216 25.45 -35.75 -34.03
C GLU A 216 25.41 -34.57 -33.04
N ARG A 217 26.39 -34.49 -32.13
CA ARG A 217 26.44 -33.47 -31.07
C ARG A 217 27.27 -32.27 -31.48
N ARG A 218 26.90 -31.11 -30.96
CA ARG A 218 27.61 -29.84 -31.16
C ARG A 218 28.28 -29.42 -29.86
N PHE A 219 29.50 -28.94 -29.97
CA PHE A 219 30.27 -28.41 -28.86
C PHE A 219 30.83 -27.04 -29.26
N ARG A 220 30.77 -26.06 -28.36
CA ARG A 220 31.45 -24.77 -28.52
C ARG A 220 32.83 -24.88 -27.88
N LEU A 221 33.86 -24.46 -28.60
CA LEU A 221 35.23 -24.39 -28.09
C LEU A 221 35.33 -23.25 -27.07
N ASP A 222 35.60 -23.56 -25.81
CA ASP A 222 35.75 -22.56 -24.74
C ASP A 222 37.23 -22.20 -24.54
N ARG A 223 38.13 -23.19 -24.66
CA ARG A 223 39.58 -22.99 -24.52
C ARG A 223 40.34 -23.72 -25.62
N LEU A 224 41.31 -23.03 -26.20
CA LEU A 224 42.30 -23.59 -27.11
C LEU A 224 43.69 -23.19 -26.61
N GLU A 225 44.57 -24.17 -26.43
CA GLU A 225 45.97 -23.96 -26.06
C GLU A 225 46.90 -24.54 -27.13
N ASP A 226 47.83 -23.73 -27.61
CA ASP A 226 48.87 -24.20 -28.53
C ASP A 226 50.10 -24.65 -27.76
N VAL A 227 50.35 -25.96 -27.80
CA VAL A 227 51.51 -26.63 -27.18
C VAL A 227 52.31 -27.46 -28.22
N GLY A 228 52.26 -27.05 -29.49
CA GLY A 228 52.78 -27.82 -30.64
C GLY A 228 51.72 -28.67 -31.34
N PHE A 229 50.56 -28.80 -30.69
CA PHE A 229 49.26 -29.19 -31.22
C PHE A 229 48.22 -28.37 -30.44
N LEU A 230 46.97 -28.32 -30.91
CA LEU A 230 45.93 -27.51 -30.29
C LEU A 230 45.14 -28.35 -29.28
N ARG A 231 45.36 -28.12 -27.98
CA ARG A 231 44.55 -28.75 -26.92
C ARG A 231 43.25 -27.96 -26.77
N ALA A 232 42.12 -28.64 -26.94
CA ALA A 232 40.80 -28.03 -26.95
C ALA A 232 39.94 -28.51 -25.78
N GLU A 233 39.24 -27.57 -25.16
CA GLU A 233 38.11 -27.84 -24.25
C GLU A 233 36.85 -27.24 -24.85
N ALA A 234 35.80 -28.05 -24.90
CA ALA A 234 34.55 -27.66 -25.51
C ALA A 234 33.34 -28.08 -24.66
N VAL A 235 32.31 -27.25 -24.65
CA VAL A 235 31.06 -27.49 -23.90
C VAL A 235 29.90 -27.75 -24.85
N ARG A 236 28.98 -28.63 -24.46
CA ARG A 236 27.83 -28.98 -25.30
C ARG A 236 26.90 -27.77 -25.48
N VAL A 237 26.44 -27.59 -26.72
CA VAL A 237 25.48 -26.53 -27.10
C VAL A 237 24.36 -27.09 -27.97
N GLU A 238 23.17 -26.51 -27.89
CA GLU A 238 22.03 -26.83 -28.76
C GLU A 238 21.42 -25.54 -29.34
N PRO A 239 21.17 -25.46 -30.67
CA PRO A 239 20.56 -24.30 -31.30
C PRO A 239 19.25 -23.84 -30.66
N GLU A 240 18.44 -24.79 -30.23
CA GLU A 240 17.11 -24.59 -29.68
C GLU A 240 17.14 -23.74 -28.39
N SER A 241 18.25 -23.77 -27.65
CA SER A 241 18.42 -22.92 -26.45
C SER A 241 18.55 -21.43 -26.78
N TYR A 242 18.90 -21.07 -28.02
CA TYR A 242 19.09 -19.69 -28.46
C TYR A 242 17.90 -19.13 -29.24
N LEU A 243 16.85 -19.94 -29.47
CA LEU A 243 15.61 -19.49 -30.09
C LEU A 243 14.72 -18.84 -29.02
N GLY A 244 14.47 -17.54 -29.14
CA GLY A 244 13.50 -16.85 -28.28
C GLY A 244 12.09 -17.38 -28.53
N GLN A 245 11.30 -17.57 -27.48
CA GLN A 245 9.87 -17.81 -27.63
C GLN A 245 9.15 -16.48 -27.80
N GLU A 246 8.25 -16.39 -28.78
CA GLU A 246 7.27 -15.30 -28.85
C GLU A 246 6.27 -15.48 -27.70
N ALA A 247 6.63 -14.98 -26.52
CA ALA A 247 5.65 -14.74 -25.48
C ALA A 247 4.84 -13.50 -25.88
N ALA A 248 3.51 -13.58 -25.82
CA ALA A 248 2.69 -12.38 -25.91
C ALA A 248 3.02 -11.51 -24.69
N ASP A 249 3.71 -10.40 -24.91
CA ASP A 249 3.96 -9.43 -23.84
C ASP A 249 2.60 -8.85 -23.43
N GLU A 250 2.20 -9.13 -22.19
CA GLU A 250 1.11 -8.40 -21.54
C GLU A 250 1.64 -7.00 -21.23
N LEU A 251 1.31 -6.04 -22.10
CA LEU A 251 1.60 -4.62 -21.87
C LEU A 251 1.10 -4.23 -20.47
N PRO A 252 1.94 -3.60 -19.63
CA PRO A 252 1.47 -3.06 -18.36
C PRO A 252 0.34 -2.07 -18.62
N GLY A 253 -0.79 -2.27 -17.96
CA GLY A 253 -1.94 -1.40 -18.12
C GLY A 253 -1.57 0.04 -17.71
N SER A 254 -1.62 0.99 -18.64
CA SER A 254 -1.49 2.41 -18.30
C SER A 254 -2.59 2.77 -17.30
N ALA A 255 -2.21 3.24 -16.11
CA ALA A 255 -3.18 3.67 -15.11
C ALA A 255 -4.04 4.79 -15.71
N PRO A 256 -5.37 4.65 -15.75
CA PRO A 256 -6.23 5.65 -16.37
C PRO A 256 -6.06 6.99 -15.64
N VAL A 257 -5.75 8.05 -16.39
CA VAL A 257 -5.79 9.42 -15.89
C VAL A 257 -7.23 9.76 -15.55
N VAL A 258 -7.57 9.70 -14.26
CA VAL A 258 -8.89 10.12 -13.77
C VAL A 258 -8.88 11.64 -13.68
N ALA A 259 -9.72 12.31 -14.48
CA ALA A 259 -9.93 13.74 -14.34
C ALA A 259 -10.27 14.07 -12.88
N PRO A 260 -9.69 15.13 -12.28
CA PRO A 260 -9.91 15.45 -10.88
C PRO A 260 -11.38 15.77 -10.64
N VAL A 261 -12.12 14.77 -10.16
CA VAL A 261 -13.53 14.91 -9.79
C VAL A 261 -13.63 15.48 -8.38
N PRO A 262 -14.67 16.28 -8.08
CA PRO A 262 -14.92 16.74 -6.73
C PRO A 262 -15.05 15.56 -5.76
N VAL A 263 -14.27 15.61 -4.69
CA VAL A 263 -14.31 14.65 -3.58
C VAL A 263 -15.25 15.19 -2.51
N GLU A 264 -15.93 14.31 -1.79
CA GLU A 264 -16.67 14.67 -0.59
C GLU A 264 -15.92 14.17 0.64
N ALA A 265 -15.65 15.05 1.61
CA ALA A 265 -15.04 14.69 2.89
C ALA A 265 -16.03 14.91 4.03
N ILE A 266 -16.03 13.99 5.00
CA ILE A 266 -16.92 13.96 6.14
C ILE A 266 -16.04 14.00 7.38
N VAL A 267 -16.17 15.07 8.16
CA VAL A 267 -15.52 15.23 9.47
C VAL A 267 -16.48 14.73 10.54
N MET A 268 -16.05 13.76 11.33
CA MET A 268 -16.86 13.05 12.31
C MET A 268 -16.20 13.14 13.69
N ASP A 269 -16.87 13.76 14.64
CA ASP A 269 -16.46 13.75 16.04
C ASP A 269 -17.08 12.54 16.74
N LEU A 270 -16.34 11.43 16.75
CA LEU A 270 -16.79 10.11 17.19
C LEU A 270 -16.32 9.79 18.61
N PRO A 271 -17.03 8.90 19.34
CA PRO A 271 -16.52 8.33 20.58
C PRO A 271 -15.28 7.44 20.33
N LEU A 272 -14.60 7.03 21.40
CA LEU A 272 -13.53 6.03 21.35
C LEU A 272 -14.12 4.67 20.95
N LEU A 273 -13.64 4.10 19.84
CA LEU A 273 -14.20 2.85 19.30
C LEU A 273 -13.35 1.65 19.70
N THR A 274 -12.03 1.81 19.62
CA THR A 274 -11.03 0.78 19.95
C THR A 274 -10.22 1.12 21.19
N GLY A 275 -10.18 2.40 21.58
CA GLY A 275 -9.34 2.92 22.67
C GLY A 275 -7.93 3.29 22.25
N ALA A 276 -7.53 2.98 21.02
CA ALA A 276 -6.24 3.40 20.44
C ALA A 276 -6.30 4.81 19.82
N GLU A 277 -7.51 5.38 19.69
CA GLU A 277 -7.71 6.70 19.11
C GLU A 277 -7.23 7.83 20.03
N ILE A 278 -6.82 8.95 19.44
CA ILE A 278 -6.64 10.21 20.15
C ILE A 278 -8.05 10.72 20.54
N PRO A 279 -8.42 10.79 21.83
CA PRO A 279 -9.84 10.92 22.23
C PRO A 279 -10.58 12.17 21.76
N HIS A 280 -9.85 13.21 21.39
CA HIS A 280 -10.41 14.49 20.97
C HIS A 280 -10.24 14.78 19.47
N ALA A 281 -9.50 13.94 18.75
CA ALA A 281 -9.23 14.16 17.34
C ALA A 281 -10.39 13.61 16.49
N PRO A 282 -10.95 14.43 15.59
CA PRO A 282 -12.03 13.98 14.72
C PRO A 282 -11.52 12.94 13.71
N HIS A 283 -12.41 12.04 13.31
CA HIS A 283 -12.19 11.15 12.17
C HIS A 283 -12.60 11.86 10.88
N VAL A 284 -11.80 11.68 9.83
CA VAL A 284 -12.11 12.20 8.50
C VAL A 284 -12.18 11.05 7.52
N ALA A 285 -13.31 10.95 6.81
CA ALA A 285 -13.53 10.03 5.71
C ALA A 285 -13.70 10.82 4.42
N ALA A 286 -13.23 10.28 3.30
CA ALA A 286 -13.43 10.91 1.98
C ALA A 286 -13.96 9.90 0.98
N THR A 287 -14.85 10.32 0.08
CA THR A 287 -15.42 9.47 -0.96
C THR A 287 -15.53 10.22 -2.29
N ALA A 288 -15.39 9.50 -3.39
CA ALA A 288 -15.62 10.01 -4.73
C ALA A 288 -15.93 8.84 -5.70
N ARG A 289 -16.47 9.17 -6.86
CA ARG A 289 -16.68 8.20 -7.95
C ARG A 289 -16.50 8.89 -9.31
N PRO A 290 -15.41 8.59 -10.06
CA PRO A 290 -14.27 7.73 -9.70
C PRO A 290 -13.43 8.29 -8.53
N TRP A 291 -12.56 7.46 -7.94
CA TRP A 291 -11.59 7.92 -6.93
C TRP A 291 -10.40 8.60 -7.64
N PRO A 292 -10.03 9.84 -7.28
CA PRO A 292 -9.01 10.61 -8.01
C PRO A 292 -7.56 10.30 -7.59
N GLY A 293 -7.35 9.23 -6.81
CA GLY A 293 -6.09 8.97 -6.12
C GLY A 293 -6.10 9.56 -4.71
N ASP A 294 -4.92 9.81 -4.15
CA ASP A 294 -4.78 10.34 -2.80
C ASP A 294 -5.55 11.66 -2.61
N VAL A 295 -6.25 11.78 -1.49
CA VAL A 295 -6.98 12.99 -1.11
C VAL A 295 -6.30 13.64 0.08
N ALA A 296 -5.99 14.93 -0.05
CA ALA A 296 -5.45 15.74 1.01
C ALA A 296 -6.58 16.51 1.71
N VAL A 297 -6.61 16.46 3.04
CA VAL A 297 -7.54 17.24 3.87
C VAL A 297 -6.74 18.18 4.76
N TYR A 298 -7.00 19.46 4.61
CA TYR A 298 -6.38 20.55 5.34
C TYR A 298 -7.37 21.12 6.35
N ALA A 299 -6.86 21.65 7.46
CA ALA A 299 -7.64 22.39 8.44
C ALA A 299 -6.95 23.71 8.78
N ALA A 300 -7.73 24.78 8.90
CA ALA A 300 -7.28 26.11 9.30
C ALA A 300 -8.21 26.69 10.37
N ASN A 301 -7.64 27.43 11.31
CA ASN A 301 -8.41 28.10 12.37
C ASN A 301 -8.97 29.46 11.90
N ASP A 302 -8.30 30.09 10.93
CA ASP A 302 -8.60 31.41 10.37
C ASP A 302 -9.13 31.33 8.92
N GLY A 303 -9.37 30.10 8.43
CA GLY A 303 -9.76 29.82 7.04
C GLY A 303 -8.68 30.06 5.99
N LYS A 304 -7.44 30.37 6.39
CA LYS A 304 -6.38 30.80 5.46
C LYS A 304 -5.06 30.08 5.70
N SER A 305 -4.68 29.89 6.96
CA SER A 305 -3.42 29.32 7.40
C SER A 305 -3.56 27.81 7.56
N PHE A 306 -3.52 27.09 6.44
CA PHE A 306 -3.61 25.63 6.43
C PHE A 306 -2.27 24.99 6.82
N GLY A 307 -2.31 24.08 7.80
CA GLY A 307 -1.17 23.26 8.21
C GLY A 307 -0.92 22.06 7.29
N ALA A 308 -0.14 21.09 7.77
CA ALA A 308 0.07 19.83 7.05
C ALA A 308 -1.26 19.09 6.83
N PRO A 309 -1.50 18.51 5.63
CA PRO A 309 -2.73 17.80 5.36
C PRO A 309 -2.74 16.40 5.98
N LEU A 310 -3.93 15.93 6.32
CA LEU A 310 -4.21 14.51 6.48
C LEU A 310 -4.34 13.88 5.09
N MET A 311 -3.56 12.82 4.82
CA MET A 311 -3.61 12.07 3.56
C MET A 311 -4.53 10.85 3.68
N LEU A 312 -5.50 10.78 2.76
CA LEU A 312 -6.47 9.69 2.63
C LEU A 312 -6.22 8.97 1.28
N PRO A 313 -5.54 7.80 1.27
CA PRO A 313 -5.17 7.13 0.02
C PRO A 313 -6.31 6.32 -0.62
N LYS A 314 -7.36 6.02 0.16
CA LYS A 314 -8.48 5.15 -0.27
C LYS A 314 -9.83 5.79 0.06
N ALA A 315 -10.78 5.68 -0.87
CA ALA A 315 -12.16 6.11 -0.69
C ALA A 315 -12.84 5.34 0.45
N ALA A 316 -13.42 6.02 1.43
CA ALA A 316 -14.32 5.44 2.40
C ALA A 316 -15.64 4.98 1.76
N THR A 317 -16.25 3.94 2.34
CA THR A 317 -17.60 3.50 1.97
C THR A 317 -18.61 4.41 2.65
N VAL A 318 -19.17 5.34 1.87
CA VAL A 318 -20.10 6.39 2.34
C VAL A 318 -21.38 6.33 1.53
N GLY A 319 -22.51 6.61 2.16
CA GLY A 319 -23.82 6.68 1.54
C GLY A 319 -24.78 7.58 2.29
N GLN A 320 -26.04 7.52 1.88
CA GLN A 320 -27.16 8.19 2.55
C GLN A 320 -28.29 7.20 2.82
N LEU A 321 -28.98 7.41 3.93
CA LEU A 321 -30.19 6.68 4.29
C LEU A 321 -31.30 7.02 3.27
N LEU A 322 -31.97 6.00 2.74
CA LEU A 322 -33.18 6.11 1.92
C LEU A 322 -34.45 5.74 2.69
N SER A 323 -34.31 5.39 3.95
CA SER A 323 -35.41 5.13 4.88
C SER A 323 -35.02 5.66 6.24
N PRO A 324 -35.97 6.20 7.03
CA PRO A 324 -35.66 6.65 8.38
C PRO A 324 -35.23 5.46 9.26
N LEU A 325 -34.29 5.72 10.16
CA LEU A 325 -33.95 4.81 11.24
C LEU A 325 -34.70 5.26 12.49
N ALA A 326 -35.66 4.45 12.92
CA ALA A 326 -36.46 4.75 14.11
C ALA A 326 -35.59 4.76 15.38
N GLU A 327 -36.16 5.33 16.44
CA GLU A 327 -35.60 5.23 17.79
C GLU A 327 -35.41 3.75 18.15
N GLY A 328 -34.34 3.45 18.88
CA GLY A 328 -33.97 2.10 19.29
C GLY A 328 -33.43 2.10 20.70
N GLU A 329 -33.15 0.90 21.20
CA GLU A 329 -32.51 0.73 22.50
C GLU A 329 -31.05 0.28 22.32
N PRO A 330 -30.09 0.92 23.01
CA PRO A 330 -28.71 0.46 23.00
C PRO A 330 -28.60 -0.90 23.70
N ALA A 331 -27.51 -1.63 23.42
CA ALA A 331 -27.21 -2.94 24.01
C ALA A 331 -28.29 -4.03 23.79
N ARG A 332 -29.18 -3.84 22.81
CA ARG A 332 -30.14 -4.85 22.35
C ARG A 332 -30.02 -5.04 20.85
N TRP A 333 -30.37 -6.24 20.40
CA TRP A 333 -30.53 -6.53 18.98
C TRP A 333 -31.70 -5.73 18.41
N ASP A 334 -31.39 -4.80 17.53
CA ASP A 334 -32.38 -4.08 16.74
C ASP A 334 -32.81 -4.96 15.56
N ARG A 335 -34.00 -5.55 15.72
CA ARG A 335 -34.70 -6.37 14.71
C ARG A 335 -35.78 -5.58 13.97
N GLY A 336 -35.72 -4.25 14.01
CA GLY A 336 -36.63 -3.39 13.27
C GLY A 336 -36.49 -3.56 11.75
N PRO A 337 -37.31 -2.85 10.96
CA PRO A 337 -37.27 -2.90 9.50
C PRO A 337 -35.86 -2.73 8.92
N ALA A 338 -35.64 -3.24 7.71
CA ALA A 338 -34.37 -3.04 7.03
C ALA A 338 -34.10 -1.55 6.80
N LEU A 339 -32.89 -1.11 7.17
CA LEU A 339 -32.43 0.25 6.94
C LEU A 339 -31.87 0.31 5.52
N ARG A 340 -32.55 1.03 4.63
CA ARG A 340 -32.10 1.19 3.25
C ARG A 340 -31.05 2.29 3.14
N VAL A 341 -29.92 1.99 2.53
CA VAL A 341 -28.80 2.92 2.33
C VAL A 341 -28.36 2.89 0.87
N LYS A 342 -28.10 4.07 0.29
CA LYS A 342 -27.51 4.21 -1.04
C LYS A 342 -26.08 4.71 -0.95
N LEU A 343 -25.13 3.89 -1.38
CA LEU A 343 -23.71 4.20 -1.35
C LEU A 343 -23.29 5.06 -2.55
N VAL A 344 -22.31 5.93 -2.31
CA VAL A 344 -21.57 6.64 -3.37
C VAL A 344 -20.69 5.65 -4.13
N SER A 345 -19.88 4.89 -3.41
CA SER A 345 -19.00 3.82 -3.93
C SER A 345 -18.74 2.77 -2.84
N GLY A 346 -18.19 1.62 -3.24
CA GLY A 346 -17.93 0.48 -2.35
C GLY A 346 -19.07 -0.53 -2.27
N SER A 347 -18.88 -1.52 -1.41
CA SER A 347 -19.82 -2.60 -1.12
C SER A 347 -19.89 -2.83 0.39
N LEU A 348 -20.96 -3.50 0.83
CA LEU A 348 -21.14 -3.98 2.20
C LEU A 348 -21.17 -5.51 2.16
N LEU A 349 -20.83 -6.13 3.28
CA LEU A 349 -20.81 -7.58 3.43
C LEU A 349 -21.54 -7.95 4.71
N SER A 350 -22.31 -9.02 4.66
CA SER A 350 -22.85 -9.62 5.88
C SER A 350 -21.72 -10.28 6.69
N VAL A 351 -21.87 -10.30 8.01
CA VAL A 351 -20.95 -10.94 8.95
C VAL A 351 -21.70 -11.91 9.85
N THR A 352 -20.99 -12.84 10.50
CA THR A 352 -21.61 -13.71 11.50
C THR A 352 -21.91 -12.92 12.78
N GLU A 353 -22.76 -13.48 13.65
CA GLU A 353 -23.07 -12.85 14.94
C GLU A 353 -21.81 -12.72 15.82
N GLU A 354 -20.95 -13.73 15.79
CA GLU A 354 -19.69 -13.72 16.55
C GLU A 354 -18.75 -12.62 16.06
N ALA A 355 -18.59 -12.48 14.74
CA ALA A 355 -17.76 -11.41 14.16
C ALA A 355 -18.34 -10.03 14.49
N LEU A 356 -19.67 -9.89 14.48
CA LEU A 356 -20.33 -8.66 14.89
C LEU A 356 -20.02 -8.32 16.35
N LEU A 357 -20.15 -9.28 17.26
CA LEU A 357 -19.84 -9.08 18.69
C LEU A 357 -18.35 -8.82 18.96
N GLN A 358 -17.48 -9.17 18.02
CA GLN A 358 -16.05 -8.83 18.04
C GLN A 358 -15.74 -7.45 17.42
N GLY A 359 -16.74 -6.66 17.05
CA GLY A 359 -16.55 -5.30 16.53
C GLY A 359 -16.64 -5.16 15.01
N ALA A 360 -16.98 -6.22 14.25
CA ALA A 360 -17.11 -6.12 12.81
C ALA A 360 -18.28 -5.22 12.37
N ASN A 361 -18.23 -4.74 11.12
CA ASN A 361 -19.30 -3.96 10.48
C ASN A 361 -19.76 -2.72 11.25
N LEU A 362 -18.83 -2.04 11.90
CA LEU A 362 -19.07 -0.76 12.56
C LEU A 362 -19.35 0.35 11.52
N ALA A 363 -20.34 1.19 11.76
CA ALA A 363 -20.70 2.32 10.92
C ALA A 363 -21.16 3.51 11.76
N ALA A 364 -20.96 4.72 11.25
CA ALA A 364 -21.49 5.95 11.82
C ALA A 364 -22.67 6.46 10.98
N ILE A 365 -23.73 6.90 11.65
CA ILE A 365 -24.87 7.60 11.07
C ILE A 365 -24.93 9.00 11.64
N GLY A 366 -25.07 10.01 10.79
CA GLY A 366 -25.03 11.40 11.22
C GLY A 366 -25.48 12.39 10.14
N ASN A 367 -25.70 13.63 10.53
CA ASN A 367 -26.13 14.70 9.60
C ASN A 367 -24.95 15.45 8.95
N GLY A 368 -23.73 14.92 9.06
CA GLY A 368 -22.54 15.49 8.40
C GLY A 368 -21.99 16.77 9.02
N SER A 369 -22.52 17.22 10.16
CA SER A 369 -22.03 18.39 10.89
C SER A 369 -21.81 18.06 12.37
N GLY A 370 -20.61 18.31 12.87
CA GLY A 370 -20.26 18.25 14.29
C GLY A 370 -20.25 16.84 14.90
N GLY A 371 -20.70 16.75 16.16
CA GLY A 371 -20.61 15.55 17.02
C GLY A 371 -21.90 14.75 17.21
N ASP A 372 -22.96 15.07 16.47
CA ASP A 372 -24.17 14.24 16.46
C ASP A 372 -23.99 13.07 15.51
N TRP A 373 -23.33 12.02 16.02
CA TRP A 373 -23.13 10.75 15.35
C TRP A 373 -23.62 9.60 16.23
N GLU A 374 -24.36 8.69 15.62
CA GLU A 374 -24.64 7.39 16.21
C GLU A 374 -23.73 6.34 15.59
N VAL A 375 -23.05 5.57 16.44
CA VAL A 375 -22.27 4.42 16.02
C VAL A 375 -23.14 3.18 16.14
N ILE A 376 -23.23 2.43 15.05
CA ILE A 376 -23.99 1.18 14.96
C ILE A 376 -23.10 0.05 14.42
N GLN A 377 -23.53 -1.18 14.62
CA GLN A 377 -23.04 -2.33 13.87
C GLN A 377 -24.21 -3.01 13.15
N LEU A 378 -23.93 -3.69 12.05
CA LEU A 378 -24.94 -4.40 11.26
C LEU A 378 -24.47 -5.79 10.83
N ARG A 379 -25.34 -6.79 10.99
CA ARG A 379 -25.04 -8.18 10.64
C ARG A 379 -25.29 -8.45 9.17
N ASP A 380 -26.49 -8.11 8.68
CA ASP A 380 -26.96 -8.52 7.37
C ASP A 380 -26.94 -7.31 6.42
N ALA A 381 -26.31 -7.47 5.25
CA ALA A 381 -26.27 -6.48 4.19
C ALA A 381 -26.67 -7.10 2.85
N GLU A 382 -27.83 -6.73 2.34
CA GLU A 382 -28.39 -7.25 1.09
C GLU A 382 -28.38 -6.19 -0.01
N LEU A 383 -27.81 -6.49 -1.18
CA LEU A 383 -27.83 -5.58 -2.34
C LEU A 383 -29.18 -5.67 -3.06
N VAL A 384 -30.03 -4.67 -2.88
CA VAL A 384 -31.40 -4.62 -3.43
C VAL A 384 -31.52 -3.77 -4.70
N GLY A 385 -30.44 -3.11 -5.10
CA GLY A 385 -30.38 -2.32 -6.33
C GLY A 385 -29.01 -1.68 -6.56
N PRO A 386 -28.83 -0.86 -7.61
CA PRO A 386 -27.54 -0.26 -7.93
C PRO A 386 -26.98 0.61 -6.78
N ARG A 387 -26.01 0.05 -6.04
CA ARG A 387 -25.42 0.62 -4.81
C ARG A 387 -26.43 0.86 -3.69
N THR A 388 -27.59 0.23 -3.75
CA THR A 388 -28.64 0.34 -2.73
C THR A 388 -28.68 -0.94 -1.94
N TRP A 389 -28.58 -0.82 -0.61
CA TRP A 389 -28.45 -1.93 0.32
C TRP A 389 -29.52 -1.85 1.39
N ASP A 390 -30.07 -3.01 1.75
CA ASP A 390 -30.92 -3.18 2.92
C ASP A 390 -30.08 -3.77 4.06
N LEU A 391 -30.03 -3.05 5.18
CA LEU A 391 -29.19 -3.38 6.34
C LEU A 391 -30.08 -3.80 7.52
N SER A 392 -29.91 -5.02 8.01
CA SER A 392 -30.76 -5.57 9.07
C SER A 392 -29.95 -6.25 10.18
N LEU A 393 -30.63 -6.48 11.31
CA LEU A 393 -30.05 -6.98 12.56
C LEU A 393 -28.85 -6.15 13.02
N ARG A 394 -29.18 -5.05 13.69
CA ARG A 394 -28.24 -4.00 14.07
C ARG A 394 -27.98 -4.02 15.58
N LEU A 395 -26.83 -3.51 15.98
CA LEU A 395 -26.54 -3.09 17.34
C LEU A 395 -26.42 -1.57 17.35
N ARG A 396 -27.27 -0.91 18.14
CA ARG A 396 -27.38 0.56 18.19
C ARG A 396 -26.58 1.14 19.36
N GLY A 397 -26.19 2.40 19.29
CA GLY A 397 -25.56 3.13 20.40
C GLY A 397 -24.20 2.59 20.86
N GLN A 398 -23.40 2.08 19.92
CA GLN A 398 -22.08 1.53 20.21
C GLN A 398 -21.14 2.61 20.77
N ALA A 399 -20.18 2.18 21.59
CA ALA A 399 -19.25 3.10 22.28
C ALA A 399 -19.97 4.27 23.00
N GLY A 400 -21.16 4.01 23.54
CA GLY A 400 -21.93 5.00 24.29
C GLY A 400 -22.49 6.17 23.46
N SER A 401 -22.50 6.06 22.12
CA SER A 401 -23.16 7.05 21.26
C SER A 401 -24.66 7.10 21.53
N ALA A 402 -25.27 8.26 21.35
CA ALA A 402 -26.71 8.43 21.55
C ALA A 402 -27.50 7.63 20.49
N VAL A 403 -28.49 6.87 20.93
CA VAL A 403 -29.48 6.27 20.02
C VAL A 403 -30.57 7.30 19.79
N GLN A 404 -30.86 7.58 18.53
CA GLN A 404 -31.89 8.55 18.16
C GLN A 404 -32.58 8.18 16.85
N VAL A 405 -33.59 8.97 16.49
CA VAL A 405 -34.23 8.91 15.18
C VAL A 405 -33.30 9.56 14.16
N TRP A 406 -33.10 8.89 13.03
CA TRP A 406 -32.44 9.47 11.87
C TRP A 406 -33.40 9.50 10.70
N ASP A 407 -33.53 10.67 10.08
CA ASP A 407 -34.38 10.84 8.92
C ASP A 407 -33.70 10.33 7.64
N GLU A 408 -34.50 10.21 6.58
CA GLU A 408 -33.98 10.00 5.23
C GLU A 408 -32.99 11.13 4.86
N GLY A 409 -31.91 10.76 4.17
CA GLY A 409 -30.85 11.69 3.78
C GLY A 409 -29.69 11.81 4.77
N ALA A 410 -29.82 11.29 6.00
CA ALA A 410 -28.68 11.20 6.92
C ALA A 410 -27.53 10.40 6.29
N LEU A 411 -26.29 10.75 6.64
CA LEU A 411 -25.10 10.08 6.12
C LEU A 411 -24.93 8.72 6.79
N PHE A 412 -24.42 7.77 6.01
CA PHE A 412 -23.92 6.49 6.47
C PHE A 412 -22.43 6.40 6.12
N VAL A 413 -21.58 6.09 7.09
CA VAL A 413 -20.13 5.92 6.88
C VAL A 413 -19.69 4.61 7.51
N LEU A 414 -19.18 3.67 6.71
CA LEU A 414 -18.61 2.43 7.24
C LEU A 414 -17.23 2.71 7.88
N LEU A 415 -17.04 2.27 9.12
CA LEU A 415 -15.82 2.47 9.90
C LEU A 415 -14.93 1.23 9.81
N ASN A 416 -14.27 1.06 8.67
CA ASN A 416 -13.39 -0.08 8.36
C ASN A 416 -11.90 0.33 8.25
N GLY A 417 -11.49 1.36 8.99
CA GLY A 417 -10.11 1.89 8.98
C GLY A 417 -9.80 2.86 7.84
N ARG A 418 -10.78 3.18 6.97
CA ARG A 418 -10.60 4.19 5.92
C ARG A 418 -10.80 5.63 6.41
N ALA A 419 -11.59 5.81 7.47
CA ALA A 419 -11.62 7.07 8.20
C ALA A 419 -10.36 7.18 9.07
N ARG A 420 -9.65 8.30 9.02
CA ARG A 420 -8.41 8.52 9.79
C ARG A 420 -8.53 9.74 10.68
N GLN A 421 -7.85 9.74 11.82
CA GLN A 421 -7.87 10.89 12.71
C GLN A 421 -7.06 12.06 12.15
N MET A 422 -7.60 13.26 12.29
CA MET A 422 -6.92 14.51 11.96
C MET A 422 -6.54 15.23 13.25
N ASP A 423 -5.31 15.72 13.35
CA ASP A 423 -4.85 16.41 14.55
C ASP A 423 -5.70 17.65 14.86
N LEU A 424 -6.05 17.77 16.14
CA LEU A 424 -6.79 18.89 16.69
C LEU A 424 -6.20 19.21 18.06
N LEU A 425 -5.79 20.46 18.28
CA LEU A 425 -5.37 20.89 19.61
C LEU A 425 -6.59 21.02 20.53
N GLN A 426 -6.40 20.67 21.80
CA GLN A 426 -7.48 20.64 22.80
C GLN A 426 -8.12 22.00 23.09
N ASP A 427 -7.36 23.09 22.95
CA ASP A 427 -7.84 24.47 23.14
C ASP A 427 -8.73 24.98 22.00
N LEU A 428 -8.84 24.23 20.89
CA LEU A 428 -9.65 24.58 19.73
C LEU A 428 -11.03 23.92 19.73
N TRP A 429 -11.41 23.21 20.79
CA TRP A 429 -12.70 22.52 20.86
C TRP A 429 -13.89 23.47 20.82
N GLY A 430 -14.92 23.05 20.09
CA GLY A 430 -16.15 23.80 19.90
C GLY A 430 -15.98 25.08 19.07
N LEU A 431 -14.76 25.40 18.63
CA LEU A 431 -14.52 26.49 17.69
C LEU A 431 -14.72 25.98 16.25
N PRO A 432 -15.40 26.76 15.39
CA PRO A 432 -15.49 26.42 13.98
C PRO A 432 -14.10 26.50 13.35
N ARG A 433 -13.73 25.45 12.60
CA ARG A 433 -12.50 25.40 11.80
C ARG A 433 -12.88 25.14 10.35
N THR A 434 -12.14 25.76 9.44
CA THR A 434 -12.31 25.53 8.01
C THR A 434 -11.54 24.29 7.60
N TYR A 435 -12.26 23.28 7.13
CA TYR A 435 -11.71 22.09 6.51
C TYR A 435 -11.75 22.27 5.00
N ARG A 436 -10.63 22.02 4.33
CA ARG A 436 -10.52 22.11 2.87
C ARG A 436 -9.91 20.83 2.32
N TRP A 437 -10.52 20.22 1.31
CA TRP A 437 -10.09 18.92 0.80
C TRP A 437 -10.16 18.82 -0.72
N GLY A 438 -9.31 17.98 -1.30
CA GLY A 438 -9.26 17.74 -2.74
C GLY A 438 -8.20 16.70 -3.12
N PRO A 439 -8.08 16.35 -4.42
CA PRO A 439 -7.02 15.46 -4.90
C PRO A 439 -5.64 16.01 -4.57
N ALA A 440 -4.78 15.20 -3.96
CA ALA A 440 -3.44 15.59 -3.54
C ALA A 440 -2.49 15.87 -4.72
N SER A 441 -2.81 15.34 -5.90
CA SER A 441 -2.12 15.64 -7.16
C SER A 441 -2.38 17.07 -7.67
N GLN A 442 -3.30 17.81 -7.05
CA GLN A 442 -3.68 19.16 -7.45
C GLN A 442 -3.28 20.19 -6.38
N PRO A 443 -2.93 21.43 -6.79
CA PRO A 443 -2.64 22.49 -5.84
C PRO A 443 -3.89 22.90 -5.04
N LEU A 444 -3.70 23.38 -3.81
CA LEU A 444 -4.77 23.72 -2.86
C LEU A 444 -5.82 24.72 -3.40
N GLY A 445 -5.46 25.56 -4.35
CA GLY A 445 -6.35 26.53 -5.00
C GLY A 445 -7.11 26.00 -6.23
N HIS A 446 -6.94 24.72 -6.57
CA HIS A 446 -7.60 24.13 -7.73
C HIS A 446 -9.12 23.98 -7.51
N ALA A 447 -9.91 24.13 -8.57
CA ALA A 447 -11.39 24.10 -8.51
C ALA A 447 -11.99 22.77 -8.03
N SER A 448 -11.20 21.69 -7.96
CA SER A 448 -11.61 20.41 -7.38
C SER A 448 -11.65 20.42 -5.86
N TYR A 449 -10.99 21.39 -5.21
CA TYR A 449 -11.02 21.52 -3.76
C TYR A 449 -12.36 22.07 -3.29
N ARG A 450 -12.85 21.53 -2.18
CA ARG A 450 -14.04 22.00 -1.47
C ARG A 450 -13.66 22.41 -0.07
N GLU A 451 -14.49 23.22 0.55
CA GLU A 451 -14.31 23.64 1.94
C GLU A 451 -15.64 23.70 2.68
N THR A 452 -15.55 23.51 4.00
CA THR A 452 -16.66 23.67 4.92
C THR A 452 -16.15 23.99 6.32
N ASP A 453 -16.96 24.69 7.11
CA ASP A 453 -16.64 24.97 8.50
C ASP A 453 -17.30 23.91 9.41
N VAL A 454 -16.50 23.28 10.25
CA VAL A 454 -16.96 22.26 11.20
C VAL A 454 -16.44 22.60 12.59
N SER A 455 -17.30 22.46 13.60
CA SER A 455 -16.91 22.51 15.01
C SER A 455 -16.81 21.09 15.56
N VAL A 456 -15.67 20.77 16.15
CA VAL A 456 -15.39 19.47 16.79
C VAL A 456 -15.25 19.70 18.28
N PHE A 457 -15.93 18.89 19.08
CA PHE A 457 -16.00 19.05 20.54
C PHE A 457 -15.07 18.07 21.26
N GLY A 458 -14.72 16.94 20.64
CA GLY A 458 -13.86 15.90 21.18
C GLY A 458 -14.64 14.80 21.91
N VAL A 459 -15.71 14.30 21.30
CA VAL A 459 -16.72 13.41 21.89
C VAL A 459 -16.13 12.16 22.54
N GLY A 460 -14.97 11.66 22.08
CA GLY A 460 -14.26 10.56 22.73
C GLY A 460 -13.83 10.84 24.18
N LEU A 461 -13.79 12.10 24.62
CA LEU A 461 -13.56 12.45 26.03
C LEU A 461 -14.81 12.53 26.88
N ARG A 462 -16.00 12.52 26.27
CA ARG A 462 -17.27 12.65 26.96
C ARG A 462 -17.57 11.37 27.78
N PRO A 463 -17.80 11.47 29.10
CA PRO A 463 -18.27 10.33 29.88
C PRO A 463 -19.58 9.77 29.33
N TYR A 464 -19.71 8.44 29.34
CA TYR A 464 -20.95 7.76 29.00
C TYR A 464 -22.07 8.10 30.00
N ALA A 465 -23.32 8.02 29.56
CA ALA A 465 -24.47 8.21 30.42
C ALA A 465 -24.55 7.03 31.41
N PRO A 466 -24.64 7.27 32.74
CA PRO A 466 -24.82 6.20 33.71
C PRO A 466 -25.97 5.25 33.34
N CYS A 467 -25.85 3.96 33.65
CA CYS A 467 -26.89 2.97 33.35
C CYS A 467 -27.63 2.53 34.60
N HIS A 468 -28.70 1.76 34.39
CA HIS A 468 -29.51 1.15 35.46
C HIS A 468 -29.99 2.16 36.53
N LEU A 469 -30.34 3.37 36.12
CA LEU A 469 -30.94 4.37 37.00
C LEU A 469 -32.27 3.83 37.56
N ARG A 470 -32.34 3.68 38.88
CA ARG A 470 -33.47 3.12 39.63
C ARG A 470 -33.95 4.14 40.66
N ALA A 471 -35.24 4.08 40.97
CA ALA A 471 -35.85 4.82 42.05
C ALA A 471 -36.58 3.88 42.99
N GLY A 472 -36.52 4.13 44.29
CA GLY A 472 -37.25 3.40 45.31
C GLY A 472 -37.69 4.31 46.45
N PRO A 473 -38.78 3.99 47.17
CA PRO A 473 -39.14 4.73 48.37
C PRO A 473 -38.07 4.52 49.45
N GLU A 474 -37.74 5.58 50.18
CA GLU A 474 -36.86 5.55 51.34
C GLU A 474 -37.50 6.36 52.48
N ALA A 475 -37.10 6.11 53.73
CA ALA A 475 -37.58 6.88 54.86
C ALA A 475 -37.31 8.38 54.65
N GLY A 476 -38.37 9.15 54.39
CA GLY A 476 -38.30 10.60 54.20
C GLY A 476 -38.06 11.07 52.76
N GLY A 477 -38.17 10.21 51.74
CA GLY A 477 -38.05 10.65 50.34
C GLY A 477 -38.02 9.53 49.30
N THR A 478 -37.35 9.80 48.19
CA THR A 478 -37.13 8.84 47.10
C THR A 478 -35.63 8.63 46.93
N ALA A 479 -35.16 7.41 47.09
CA ALA A 479 -33.77 7.04 46.84
C ALA A 479 -33.58 6.74 45.35
N PHE A 480 -32.50 7.28 44.79
CA PHE A 480 -32.04 7.00 43.44
C PHE A 480 -30.66 6.35 43.47
N THR A 481 -30.47 5.33 42.65
CA THR A 481 -29.18 4.65 42.47
C THR A 481 -28.92 4.41 40.99
N TRP A 482 -27.66 4.42 40.56
CA TRP A 482 -27.26 4.10 39.19
C TRP A 482 -25.94 3.34 39.17
N LEU A 483 -25.56 2.84 38.00
CA LEU A 483 -24.25 2.23 37.77
C LEU A 483 -23.41 3.13 36.87
N ARG A 484 -22.14 3.29 37.25
CA ARG A 484 -21.13 3.99 36.46
C ARG A 484 -20.85 3.21 35.19
N ARG A 485 -20.51 3.92 34.12
CA ARG A 485 -19.94 3.34 32.90
C ARG A 485 -18.59 3.99 32.64
N THR A 486 -17.65 3.21 32.09
CA THR A 486 -16.37 3.75 31.63
C THR A 486 -16.23 3.59 30.13
N ARG A 487 -15.47 4.49 29.52
CA ARG A 487 -15.07 4.44 28.10
C ARG A 487 -13.63 3.97 27.91
N ILE A 488 -12.88 3.85 29.01
CA ILE A 488 -11.46 3.48 29.01
C ILE A 488 -11.36 2.13 29.72
N GLU A 489 -10.85 1.12 29.01
CA GLU A 489 -10.57 -0.22 29.56
C GLU A 489 -11.78 -0.89 30.23
N GLY A 490 -13.00 -0.65 29.70
CA GLY A 490 -14.25 -1.12 30.29
C GLY A 490 -14.68 -2.55 29.92
N ASP A 491 -14.00 -3.19 28.97
CA ASP A 491 -14.41 -4.49 28.39
C ASP A 491 -13.72 -5.70 29.03
N GLY A 492 -12.90 -5.48 30.07
CA GLY A 492 -12.25 -6.54 30.81
C GLY A 492 -13.22 -7.32 31.71
N TRP A 493 -13.06 -8.64 31.76
CA TRP A 493 -13.90 -9.53 32.59
C TRP A 493 -13.22 -9.97 33.89
N GLU A 494 -11.94 -9.65 34.06
CA GLU A 494 -11.14 -10.08 35.21
C GLU A 494 -11.23 -9.11 36.39
N GLN A 495 -11.63 -7.86 36.14
CA GLN A 495 -11.74 -6.83 37.18
C GLN A 495 -13.07 -6.95 37.95
N GLU A 496 -13.02 -6.65 39.26
CA GLU A 496 -14.22 -6.56 40.10
C GLU A 496 -15.08 -5.34 39.75
N GLU A 497 -14.45 -4.23 39.38
CA GLU A 497 -15.08 -2.99 38.96
C GLU A 497 -14.25 -2.39 37.82
N VAL A 498 -14.93 -1.82 36.82
CA VAL A 498 -14.25 -1.23 35.65
C VAL A 498 -13.43 0.00 36.06
N PRO A 499 -12.32 0.32 35.38
CA PRO A 499 -11.50 1.47 35.75
C PRO A 499 -12.27 2.80 35.74
N LEU A 500 -12.00 3.66 36.74
CA LEU A 500 -12.46 5.05 36.74
C LEU A 500 -11.67 5.82 35.68
N GLY A 501 -12.23 5.96 34.47
CA GLY A 501 -11.61 6.67 33.36
C GLY A 501 -11.57 8.21 33.51
N GLU A 502 -11.60 8.74 34.73
CA GLU A 502 -11.60 10.18 35.09
C GLU A 502 -10.79 10.42 36.36
N ALA A 503 -10.40 11.66 36.65
CA ALA A 503 -9.63 11.97 37.86
C ALA A 503 -10.40 11.74 39.18
N TYR A 504 -11.74 11.78 39.14
CA TYR A 504 -12.60 11.56 40.31
C TYR A 504 -14.01 11.12 39.89
N GLU A 505 -14.67 10.35 40.75
CA GLU A 505 -16.07 9.99 40.56
C GLU A 505 -16.97 11.10 41.12
N ARG A 506 -17.74 11.73 40.22
CA ARG A 506 -18.71 12.76 40.60
C ARG A 506 -19.86 12.79 39.62
N TYR A 507 -21.05 13.03 40.15
CA TYR A 507 -22.28 13.10 39.38
C TYR A 507 -23.02 14.42 39.60
N ARG A 508 -23.70 14.89 38.56
CA ARG A 508 -24.68 15.98 38.64
C ARG A 508 -26.06 15.41 38.39
N LEU A 509 -26.95 15.69 39.34
CA LEU A 509 -28.37 15.38 39.27
C LEU A 509 -29.13 16.66 38.97
N ARG A 510 -30.06 16.60 38.03
CA ARG A 510 -31.00 17.69 37.73
C ARG A 510 -32.42 17.16 37.79
N VAL A 511 -33.26 17.82 38.55
CA VAL A 511 -34.70 17.54 38.61
C VAL A 511 -35.42 18.56 37.73
N ARG A 512 -36.16 18.08 36.72
CA ARG A 512 -36.99 18.92 35.86
C ARG A 512 -38.45 18.52 36.02
N LEU A 513 -39.34 19.47 36.24
CA LEU A 513 -40.76 19.18 36.28
C LEU A 513 -41.27 18.77 34.89
N LEU A 514 -42.26 17.87 34.84
CA LEU A 514 -42.86 17.45 33.57
C LEU A 514 -43.67 18.55 32.87
N SER A 515 -44.01 19.63 33.59
CA SER A 515 -44.55 20.86 33.02
C SER A 515 -43.55 21.62 32.13
N GLY A 516 -42.27 21.21 32.12
CA GLY A 516 -41.19 21.88 31.39
C GLY A 516 -40.53 23.00 32.20
N GLY A 517 -39.51 23.62 31.60
CA GLY A 517 -38.69 24.67 32.21
C GLY A 517 -37.27 24.23 32.59
N ASP A 518 -36.55 25.15 33.23
CA ASP A 518 -35.22 24.88 33.79
C ASP A 518 -35.28 23.88 34.95
N PRO A 519 -34.17 23.21 35.30
CA PRO A 519 -34.15 22.33 36.45
C PRO A 519 -34.52 23.08 37.71
N VAL A 520 -35.52 22.57 38.45
CA VAL A 520 -35.92 23.11 39.75
C VAL A 520 -34.90 22.79 40.84
N ARG A 521 -34.10 21.75 40.62
CA ARG A 521 -33.00 21.38 41.52
C ARG A 521 -31.81 20.85 40.75
N VAL A 522 -30.62 21.25 41.20
CA VAL A 522 -29.33 20.76 40.73
C VAL A 522 -28.49 20.37 41.94
N VAL A 523 -28.03 19.11 41.99
CA VAL A 523 -27.22 18.58 43.09
C VAL A 523 -25.99 17.89 42.52
N GLU A 524 -24.86 17.99 43.21
CA GLU A 524 -23.67 17.20 42.92
C GLU A 524 -23.43 16.19 44.04
N VAL A 525 -23.08 14.96 43.67
CA VAL A 525 -22.76 13.87 44.60
C VAL A 525 -21.48 13.16 44.16
N THR A 526 -20.81 12.51 45.10
CA THR A 526 -19.57 11.74 44.86
C THR A 526 -19.79 10.22 44.88
N GLU A 527 -21.01 9.79 45.15
CA GLU A 527 -21.42 8.37 45.15
C GLU A 527 -22.51 8.16 44.11
N PRO A 528 -22.68 6.95 43.56
CA PRO A 528 -23.70 6.64 42.56
C PRO A 528 -25.10 6.46 43.19
N ALA A 529 -25.42 7.30 44.18
CA ALA A 529 -26.67 7.31 44.92
C ALA A 529 -27.03 8.75 45.34
N TRP A 530 -28.33 9.03 45.37
CA TRP A 530 -28.87 10.26 45.91
C TRP A 530 -30.30 10.08 46.41
N THR A 531 -30.58 10.58 47.61
CA THR A 531 -31.95 10.63 48.14
C THR A 531 -32.53 12.00 47.88
N TYR A 532 -33.69 12.06 47.22
CA TYR A 532 -34.48 13.26 47.05
C TYR A 532 -35.46 13.40 48.22
N PRO A 533 -35.19 14.27 49.21
CA PRO A 533 -36.00 14.32 50.43
C PRO A 533 -37.41 14.84 50.15
N ALA A 534 -38.42 14.34 50.86
CA ALA A 534 -39.82 14.73 50.68
C ALA A 534 -40.05 16.23 50.88
N ALA A 535 -39.31 16.87 51.80
CA ALA A 535 -39.37 18.32 52.00
C ALA A 535 -38.92 19.09 50.76
N ALA A 536 -37.83 18.63 50.12
CA ALA A 536 -37.32 19.21 48.89
C ALA A 536 -38.27 18.95 47.70
N GLN A 537 -38.88 17.77 47.64
CA GLN A 537 -39.91 17.46 46.63
C GLN A 537 -41.11 18.41 46.72
N ALA A 538 -41.53 18.76 47.94
CA ALA A 538 -42.63 19.70 48.17
C ALA A 538 -42.24 21.14 47.80
N GLU A 539 -41.02 21.58 48.15
CA GLU A 539 -40.48 22.90 47.77
C GLU A 539 -40.40 23.07 46.25
N ASP A 540 -39.95 22.02 45.56
CA ASP A 540 -39.73 22.03 44.11
C ASP A 540 -41.02 21.82 43.29
N GLY A 541 -42.15 21.53 43.93
CA GLY A 541 -43.42 21.23 43.24
C GLY A 541 -43.41 19.90 42.48
N ALA A 542 -42.60 18.93 42.92
CA ALA A 542 -42.37 17.65 42.23
C ALA A 542 -43.57 16.68 42.28
N ALA A 543 -44.66 17.01 42.99
CA ALA A 543 -45.83 16.16 43.15
C ALA A 543 -46.62 15.90 41.85
N ALA A 544 -46.44 16.74 40.81
CA ALA A 544 -47.07 16.57 39.49
C ALA A 544 -46.19 15.75 38.51
N GLY A 545 -45.17 15.08 39.02
CA GLY A 545 -44.21 14.30 38.27
C GLY A 545 -43.02 15.12 37.75
N TYR A 546 -41.88 14.45 37.65
CA TYR A 546 -40.60 15.06 37.28
C TYR A 546 -39.72 14.07 36.50
N GLN A 547 -38.70 14.59 35.82
CA GLN A 547 -37.63 13.81 35.23
C GLN A 547 -36.35 14.06 36.02
N LEU A 548 -35.72 12.99 36.47
CA LEU A 548 -34.37 13.01 37.00
C LEU A 548 -33.37 12.83 35.85
N GLU A 549 -32.37 13.70 35.79
CA GLU A 549 -31.25 13.63 34.85
C GLU A 549 -29.95 13.42 35.63
N VAL A 550 -29.16 12.41 35.28
CA VAL A 550 -27.87 12.11 35.93
C VAL A 550 -26.75 12.15 34.89
N GLN A 551 -25.64 12.83 35.23
CA GLN A 551 -24.45 12.93 34.38
C GLN A 551 -23.19 12.71 35.21
N GLN A 552 -22.23 11.96 34.68
CA GLN A 552 -20.89 11.86 35.26
C GLN A 552 -20.02 13.07 34.86
N ARG A 553 -19.13 13.50 35.75
CA ARG A 553 -18.13 14.55 35.50
C ARG A 553 -16.84 13.94 34.95
N SER A 554 -16.29 14.59 33.94
CA SER A 554 -14.88 14.52 33.56
C SER A 554 -14.20 15.83 33.96
N ASP A 555 -12.95 15.76 34.40
CA ASP A 555 -12.08 16.91 34.59
C ASP A 555 -11.70 17.58 33.26
N ARG A 556 -11.68 16.82 32.15
CA ARG A 556 -11.30 17.30 30.81
C ARG A 556 -12.48 17.78 29.97
N TRP A 557 -13.58 17.04 29.95
CA TRP A 557 -14.76 17.35 29.12
C TRP A 557 -15.80 18.18 29.86
N GLY A 558 -15.94 17.93 31.16
CA GLY A 558 -17.04 18.43 31.95
C GLY A 558 -18.18 17.43 32.13
N TRP A 559 -19.43 17.86 32.02
CA TRP A 559 -20.58 16.97 32.27
C TRP A 559 -20.88 16.11 31.04
N GLY A 560 -20.88 14.79 31.24
CA GLY A 560 -21.01 13.78 30.18
C GLY A 560 -22.42 13.61 29.60
N ALA A 561 -22.70 12.44 29.04
CA ALA A 561 -24.03 12.11 28.53
C ALA A 561 -25.05 11.95 29.67
N VAL A 562 -26.33 12.23 29.37
CA VAL A 562 -27.41 12.30 30.36
C VAL A 562 -28.15 10.97 30.41
N ALA A 563 -28.21 10.35 31.60
CA ALA A 563 -29.17 9.31 31.91
C ALA A 563 -30.46 9.97 32.42
N LYS A 564 -31.63 9.47 31.99
CA LYS A 564 -32.93 10.05 32.34
C LYS A 564 -33.82 9.00 32.99
N LEU A 565 -34.53 9.37 34.04
CA LEU A 565 -35.61 8.59 34.63
C LEU A 565 -36.83 9.47 34.87
N ARG A 566 -37.96 9.10 34.29
CA ARG A 566 -39.23 9.79 34.50
C ARG A 566 -39.93 9.22 35.73
N MET A 567 -40.28 10.10 36.65
CA MET A 567 -41.05 9.81 37.86
C MET A 567 -42.50 10.27 37.68
N PRO A 568 -43.47 9.48 38.18
CA PRO A 568 -44.88 9.81 38.10
C PRO A 568 -45.27 11.06 38.89
#